data_AF-A0A357T3B6-F1
#
_entry.id   AF-A0A357T3B6-F1
#
_cell.length_a   1.000
_cell.length_b   1.000
_cell.length_c   1.000
_cell.angle_alpha   90.00
_cell.angle_beta   90.00
_cell.angle_gamma   90.00
#
_symmetry.space_group_name_H-M   'P 1'
#
loop_
_entity.id
_entity.type
_entity.pdbx_description
1 polymer ?
#
loop_
_entity_poly.entity_id
_entity_poly.type
_entity_poly.pdbx_seq_one_letter_code
_entity_poly.pdbx_strand_id
1 'polypeptide(L)'
;MANGSNYNLDFEKPLKELEKRIEEIRVFAEEKKIDMSEEIARIEDKSRKLKKEIYEKLTPWQKVQIARHPKRPTLLEYSELIFN
;
A
#
# COMPACT_ATOMS: atom_id res chain seq x y z
N MET A 1 5.01 -22.74 -5.34
CA MET A 1 5.89 -22.05 -4.35
C MET A 1 6.89 -21.20 -5.12
N ALA A 2 6.65 -19.89 -5.23
CA ALA A 2 7.66 -18.90 -5.61
C ALA A 2 7.43 -17.70 -4.68
N ASN A 3 8.27 -17.66 -3.64
CA ASN A 3 8.25 -16.70 -2.55
C ASN A 3 8.61 -15.29 -3.03
N GLY A 4 7.92 -14.29 -2.46
CA GLY A 4 8.39 -12.91 -2.38
C GLY A 4 8.48 -12.17 -3.70
N SER A 5 7.37 -11.56 -4.13
CA SER A 5 7.40 -10.53 -5.17
C SER A 5 8.18 -9.31 -4.65
N ASN A 6 9.50 -9.32 -4.79
CA ASN A 6 10.38 -8.17 -4.62
C ASN A 6 10.23 -7.20 -5.81
N TYR A 7 8.99 -6.92 -6.20
CA TYR A 7 8.67 -5.85 -7.14
C TYR A 7 8.54 -4.59 -6.30
N ASN A 8 9.70 -3.97 -6.05
CA ASN A 8 9.77 -2.71 -5.33
C ASN A 8 9.55 -1.60 -6.35
N LEU A 9 8.32 -1.09 -6.44
CA LEU A 9 8.03 0.11 -7.20
C LEU A 9 8.69 1.28 -6.46
N ASP A 10 9.75 1.86 -7.04
CA ASP A 10 10.55 2.90 -6.37
C ASP A 10 9.72 4.11 -5.95
N PHE A 11 8.63 4.40 -6.68
CA PHE A 11 7.70 5.47 -6.38
C PHE A 11 6.73 5.15 -5.22
N GLU A 12 6.63 3.90 -4.78
CA GLU A 12 5.83 3.50 -3.62
C GLU A 12 6.65 3.46 -2.32
N LYS A 13 7.98 3.65 -2.37
CA LYS A 13 8.83 3.74 -1.17
C LYS A 13 8.29 4.70 -0.10
N PRO A 14 7.92 5.96 -0.41
CA PRO A 14 7.44 6.87 0.63
C PRO A 14 6.10 6.44 1.23
N LEU A 15 5.28 5.68 0.49
CA LEU A 15 4.05 5.10 1.02
C LEU A 15 4.36 3.96 1.99
N LYS A 16 5.28 3.06 1.63
CA LYS A 16 5.72 1.94 2.49
C LYS A 16 6.36 2.41 3.79
N GLU A 17 7.10 3.52 3.76
CA GLU A 17 7.67 4.11 4.97
C GLU A 17 6.58 4.62 5.92
N LEU A 18 5.52 5.25 5.40
CA LEU A 18 4.38 5.68 6.20
C LEU A 18 3.59 4.48 6.76
N GLU A 19 3.35 3.45 5.95
CA GLU A 19 2.69 2.22 6.39
C GLU A 19 3.49 1.52 7.49
N LYS A 20 4.82 1.43 7.34
CA LYS A 20 5.69 0.86 8.36
C LYS A 20 5.63 1.66 9.66
N ARG A 21 5.61 2.99 9.57
CA ARG A 21 5.49 3.86 10.74
C ARG A 21 4.13 3.71 11.43
N ILE A 22 3.05 3.52 10.68
CA ILE A 22 1.72 3.21 11.24
C ILE A 22 1.76 1.89 12.00
N GLU A 23 2.41 0.86 11.43
CA GLU A 23 2.54 -0.45 12.06
C GLU A 23 3.36 -0.38 13.35
N GLU A 24 4.49 0.33 13.34
CA GLU A 24 5.32 0.56 14.52
C GLU A 24 4.53 1.25 15.65
N ILE A 25 3.72 2.26 15.31
CA ILE A 25 2.87 2.97 16.28
C ILE A 25 1.75 2.06 16.79
N ARG A 26 1.14 1.22 15.93
CA ARG A 26 0.12 0.25 16.34
C ARG A 26 0.67 -0.76 17.34
N VAL A 27 1.82 -1.36 17.04
CA VAL A 27 2.51 -2.31 17.94
C VAL A 27 2.84 -1.65 19.28
N PHE A 28 3.36 -0.41 19.25
CA PHE A 28 3.71 0.32 20.47
C PHE A 28 2.47 0.71 21.30
N ALA A 29 1.37 1.08 20.65
CA ALA A 29 0.11 1.40 21.30
C ALA A 29 -0.47 0.16 22.00
N GLU A 30 -0.38 -1.01 21.35
CA GLU A 30 -0.80 -2.29 21.92
C GLU A 30 0.07 -2.71 23.11
N GLU A 31 1.40 -2.59 22.99
CA GLU A 31 2.36 -2.94 24.04
C GLU A 31 2.20 -2.07 25.29
N LYS A 32 1.98 -0.76 25.11
CA LYS A 32 1.83 0.18 26.23
C LYS A 32 0.40 0.36 26.71
N LYS A 33 -0.60 -0.24 26.03
CA LYS A 33 -2.03 -0.02 26.27
C LYS A 33 -2.40 1.47 26.31
N ILE A 34 -1.75 2.27 25.48
CA ILE A 34 -2.00 3.71 25.36
C ILE A 34 -2.86 3.92 24.12
N ASP A 35 -3.89 4.76 24.24
CA ASP A 35 -4.69 5.15 23.10
C ASP A 35 -3.91 6.12 22.20
N MET A 36 -3.42 5.63 21.07
CA MET A 36 -2.77 6.42 20.02
C MET A 36 -3.65 6.52 18.77
N SER A 37 -4.95 6.23 18.88
CA SER A 37 -5.88 6.16 17.74
C SER A 37 -5.93 7.45 16.93
N GLU A 38 -5.86 8.62 17.58
CA GLU A 38 -5.87 9.91 16.89
C GLU A 38 -4.60 10.17 16.07
N GLU A 39 -3.44 9.72 16.55
CA GLU A 39 -2.18 9.89 15.83
C GLU A 39 -2.09 8.90 14.66
N ILE A 40 -2.54 7.66 14.88
CA ILE A 40 -2.68 6.66 13.82
C ILE A 40 -3.60 7.20 12.72
N ALA A 41 -4.77 7.75 13.08
CA ALA A 41 -5.72 8.31 12.12
C ALA A 41 -5.11 9.47 11.31
N ARG A 42 -4.30 10.32 11.94
CA ARG A 42 -3.59 11.42 11.26
C ARG A 42 -2.55 10.92 10.26
N ILE A 43 -1.77 9.90 10.61
CA ILE A 43 -0.74 9.35 9.72
C ILE A 43 -1.40 8.53 8.60
N GLU A 44 -2.48 7.80 8.88
CA GLU A 44 -3.29 7.13 7.87
C GLU A 44 -3.88 8.10 6.86
N ASP A 45 -4.38 9.27 7.31
CA ASP A 45 -4.90 10.28 6.38
C ASP A 45 -3.81 10.87 5.48
N LYS A 46 -2.62 11.13 6.03
CA LYS A 46 -1.46 11.54 5.24
C LYS A 46 -1.04 10.46 4.24
N SER A 47 -1.03 9.20 4.66
CA SER A 47 -0.73 8.05 3.79
C SER A 47 -1.73 7.95 2.65
N ARG A 48 -3.04 8.09 2.91
CA ARG A 48 -4.09 8.10 1.87
C ARG A 48 -3.92 9.24 0.88
N LYS A 49 -3.63 10.46 1.35
CA LYS A 49 -3.39 11.63 0.49
C LYS A 49 -2.18 11.41 -0.40
N LEU A 50 -1.06 10.98 0.18
CA LEU A 50 0.17 10.72 -0.56
C LEU A 50 -0.02 9.59 -1.58
N LYS A 51 -0.72 8.52 -1.20
CA LYS A 51 -1.10 7.43 -2.11
C LYS A 51 -1.82 7.98 -3.33
N LYS A 52 -2.86 8.79 -3.11
CA LYS A 52 -3.63 9.41 -4.19
C LYS A 52 -2.73 10.26 -5.10
N GLU A 53 -1.89 11.12 -4.54
CA GLU A 53 -0.98 11.97 -5.32
C GLU A 53 0.03 11.17 -6.16
N ILE A 54 0.59 10.09 -5.62
CA ILE A 54 1.53 9.21 -6.32
C ILE A 54 0.85 8.54 -7.51
N TYR A 55 -0.34 7.96 -7.30
CA TYR A 55 -1.07 7.28 -8.37
C TYR A 55 -1.67 8.26 -9.40
N GLU A 56 -1.96 9.51 -9.01
CA GLU A 56 -2.40 10.56 -9.94
C GLU A 56 -1.26 11.06 -10.83
N LYS A 57 -0.04 11.20 -10.29
CA LYS A 57 1.13 11.74 -11.00
C LYS A 57 2.03 10.67 -11.62
N LEU A 58 1.50 9.48 -11.92
CA LEU A 58 2.28 8.39 -12.52
C LEU A 58 2.81 8.76 -13.90
N THR A 59 4.11 8.59 -14.09
CA THR A 59 4.76 8.69 -15.40
C THR A 59 4.36 7.51 -16.29
N PRO A 60 4.44 7.64 -17.64
CA PRO A 60 4.13 6.54 -18.55
C PRO A 60 4.90 5.25 -18.23
N TRP A 61 6.18 5.35 -17.84
CA TRP A 61 6.98 4.20 -17.46
C TRP A 61 6.50 3.54 -16.15
N GLN A 62 6.13 4.34 -15.14
CA GLN A 62 5.57 3.83 -13.89
C GLN A 62 4.26 3.08 -14.12
N LYS A 63 3.41 3.55 -15.05
CA LYS A 63 2.20 2.82 -15.45
C LYS A 63 2.51 1.46 -16.07
N VAL A 64 3.57 1.37 -16.89
CA VAL A 64 4.04 0.07 -17.44
C VAL A 64 4.53 -0.86 -16.33
N GLN A 65 5.25 -0.33 -15.33
CA GLN A 65 5.69 -1.12 -14.18
C GLN A 65 4.50 -1.71 -13.40
N ILE A 66 3.43 -0.94 -13.20
CA ILE A 66 2.19 -1.43 -12.57
C ILE A 66 1.50 -2.48 -13.43
N ALA A 67 1.39 -2.25 -14.75
CA ALA A 67 0.74 -3.18 -15.66
C ALA A 67 1.43 -4.56 -15.72
N ARG A 68 2.74 -4.59 -15.47
CA ARG A 68 3.59 -5.79 -15.38
C ARG A 68 3.70 -6.36 -13.97
N HIS A 69 2.94 -5.84 -13.01
CA HIS A 69 3.01 -6.31 -11.63
C HIS A 69 2.59 -7.79 -11.55
N PRO A 70 3.35 -8.66 -10.86
CA PRO A 70 3.08 -10.10 -10.84
C PRO A 70 1.78 -10.46 -10.12
N LYS A 71 1.31 -9.61 -9.19
CA LYS A 71 0.01 -9.77 -8.52
C LYS A 71 -1.15 -9.07 -9.23
N ARG A 72 -0.96 -8.62 -10.48
CA ARG A 72 -2.07 -8.02 -11.22
C ARG A 72 -3.11 -9.11 -11.49
N PRO A 73 -4.39 -8.92 -11.09
CA PRO A 73 -5.40 -9.94 -11.27
C PRO A 73 -5.57 -10.32 -12.75
N THR A 74 -5.73 -11.61 -12.97
CA THR A 74 -6.03 -12.23 -14.25
C THR A 74 -7.52 -12.11 -14.57
N LEU A 75 -7.89 -12.36 -15.82
CA LEU A 75 -9.30 -12.32 -16.25
C LEU A 75 -10.19 -13.27 -15.42
N LEU A 76 -9.67 -14.45 -15.06
CA LEU A 76 -10.41 -15.42 -14.26
C LEU A 76 -10.74 -14.88 -12.86
N GLU A 77 -9.76 -14.27 -12.19
CA GLU A 77 -9.96 -13.62 -10.89
C GLU A 77 -10.98 -12.48 -10.98
N TYR A 78 -10.99 -11.69 -12.08
CA TYR A 78 -12.05 -10.70 -12.27
C TYR A 78 -13.42 -11.33 -12.49
N SER A 79 -13.52 -12.46 -13.20
CA SER A 79 -14.80 -13.14 -13.40
C SER A 79 -15.38 -13.66 -12.09
N GLU A 80 -14.54 -14.20 -11.21
CA GLU A 80 -14.95 -14.67 -9.88
C GLU A 80 -15.40 -13.51 -8.97
N LEU A 81 -14.82 -12.32 -9.11
CA LEU A 81 -15.16 -11.14 -8.30
C LEU A 81 -16.44 -10.43 -8.76
N ILE A 82 -16.80 -10.52 -10.05
CA ILE A 82 -17.93 -9.77 -10.64
C ILE A 82 -19.21 -10.61 -10.70
N PHE A 83 -19.08 -11.91 -10.96
CA PHE A 83 -20.24 -12.77 -11.28
C PHE A 83 -20.65 -13.73 -10.16
N ASN A 84 -19.95 -13.77 -9.03
CA ASN A 84 -20.37 -14.51 -7.84
C ASN A 84 -21.26 -13.70 -6.92
#